data_AF-A0A2Z4JF74-F1
#
_entry.id   AF-A0A2Z4JF74-F1
#
_cell.length_a   1.000
_cell.length_b   1.000
_cell.length_c   1.000
_cell.angle_alpha   90.00
_cell.angle_beta   90.00
_cell.angle_gamma   90.00
#
_symmetry.space_group_name_H-M   'P 1'
#
loop_
_entity.id
_entity.type
_entity.pdbx_description
1 polymer ?
#
loop_
_entity_poly.entity_id
_entity_poly.type
_entity_poly.pdbx_seq_one_letter_code
_entity_poly.pdbx_strand_id
1 'polypeptide(L)'
;MLGWSNQAKLDALLAEATRLTRESADITTATRELEKQQRARAGTSAALTLLASVDAYAELDWPSTVADIEQFEQQKSALEAEAGLDKLTAQLRRTEDEIVQISKTFTTGQEELGGLRRDVQHIADLLDRTTTFLATCDLDGMAEHEDALRKFLPAADGDGLLEMLDDAERHAEERLLRSSSSRHDALRHASSQAAGLMTAFRGRYPVHTAELDNTIESADGYRTLHSRLTDEDLPRFEEQFLLYLRTNVIRDIASFQAHLGAQEQQIRERIDVINTSLAGIDYNPGRYIRLNAAPTPNREVREFQHDLRACTSEALSNDAGDAYTEEKFLQVKALLDRFKGRPEHTRLDKEWTARVTDVRRWFVFSASELNREDDAEYEVHSDSGGKSGGQKEKLAYTILAASLAYQFRIDPTAAKPKTFHFVTIDEAFGRGDDPSAHFALDLFQRLGLQLLVVTPLQKLHVIEPHVTRVGYVDRPDKTRSRLNNLTIEEFRARKQAAAQQANQPPKEQS
;
A
#
# COMPACT_ATOMS: atom_id res chain seq x y z
N MET A 1 -45.90 43.46 -20.10
CA MET A 1 -47.09 44.29 -19.82
C MET A 1 -47.73 43.75 -18.55
N LEU A 2 -47.59 44.53 -17.47
CA LEU A 2 -48.27 44.49 -16.16
C LEU A 2 -48.69 43.09 -15.66
N GLY A 3 -47.92 42.44 -14.77
CA GLY A 3 -47.75 42.91 -13.39
C GLY A 3 -48.76 42.19 -12.47
N TRP A 4 -48.78 40.86 -12.50
CA TRP A 4 -49.67 40.02 -11.68
C TRP A 4 -49.05 39.80 -10.30
N SER A 5 -49.02 40.85 -9.48
CA SER A 5 -48.64 40.72 -8.08
C SER A 5 -49.88 40.40 -7.24
N ASN A 6 -49.79 39.37 -6.38
CA ASN A 6 -50.81 39.04 -5.38
C ASN A 6 -50.93 40.10 -4.27
N GLN A 7 -50.23 41.22 -4.40
CA GLN A 7 -50.16 42.32 -3.44
C GLN A 7 -51.54 42.89 -3.14
N ALA A 8 -52.36 43.17 -4.17
CA ALA A 8 -53.68 43.77 -3.99
C ALA A 8 -54.64 42.89 -3.16
N LYS A 9 -54.53 41.56 -3.27
CA LYS A 9 -55.35 40.62 -2.48
C LYS A 9 -54.86 40.50 -1.05
N LEU A 10 -53.54 40.58 -0.85
CA LEU A 10 -52.91 40.59 0.47
C LEU A 10 -53.22 41.90 1.22
N ASP A 11 -53.18 43.03 0.52
CA ASP A 11 -53.55 44.35 1.04
C ASP A 11 -55.04 44.41 1.42
N ALA A 12 -55.93 43.81 0.60
CA ALA A 12 -57.35 43.72 0.92
C ALA A 12 -57.64 42.83 2.15
N LEU A 13 -56.94 41.70 2.30
CA LEU A 13 -57.07 40.84 3.48
C LEU A 13 -56.46 41.47 4.73
N LEU A 14 -55.37 42.24 4.61
CA LEU A 14 -54.80 43.02 5.70
C LEU A 14 -55.72 44.19 6.11
N ALA A 15 -56.37 44.85 5.15
CA ALA A 15 -57.38 45.87 5.43
C ALA A 15 -58.60 45.28 6.16
N GLU A 16 -59.05 44.09 5.76
CA GLU A 16 -60.16 43.40 6.41
C GLU A 16 -59.77 42.91 7.82
N ALA A 17 -58.56 42.37 7.99
CA ALA A 17 -58.05 41.97 9.30
C ALA A 17 -57.90 43.17 10.25
N THR A 18 -57.41 44.31 9.76
CA THR A 18 -57.32 45.54 10.56
C THR A 18 -58.70 46.12 10.90
N ARG A 19 -59.67 46.04 9.98
CA ARG A 19 -61.07 46.40 10.26
C ARG A 19 -61.68 45.54 11.36
N LEU A 20 -61.59 44.21 11.24
CA LEU A 20 -62.11 43.26 12.22
C LEU A 20 -61.41 43.38 13.58
N THR A 21 -60.10 43.66 13.58
CA THR A 21 -59.35 43.90 14.84
C THR A 21 -59.84 45.17 15.53
N ARG A 22 -60.13 46.24 14.76
CA ARG A 22 -60.68 47.48 15.31
C ARG A 22 -62.11 47.29 15.84
N GLU A 23 -62.98 46.60 15.10
CA GLU A 23 -64.33 46.24 15.57
C GLU A 23 -64.28 45.37 16.84
N SER A 24 -63.37 44.39 16.91
CA SER A 24 -63.19 43.57 18.11
C SER A 24 -62.70 44.39 19.31
N ALA A 25 -61.81 45.37 19.09
CA ALA A 25 -61.32 46.26 20.14
C ALA A 25 -62.44 47.19 20.64
N ASP A 26 -63.27 47.72 19.74
CA ASP A 26 -64.40 48.59 20.08
C ASP A 26 -65.48 47.81 20.85
N ILE A 27 -65.78 46.57 20.44
CA ILE A 27 -66.71 45.69 21.18
C ILE A 27 -66.15 45.35 22.57
N THR A 28 -64.84 45.08 22.67
CA THR A 28 -64.21 44.75 23.96
C THR A 28 -64.23 45.96 24.91
N THR A 29 -63.99 47.17 24.42
CA THR A 29 -64.06 48.38 25.24
C THR A 29 -65.49 48.68 25.68
N ALA A 30 -66.47 48.56 24.77
CA ALA A 30 -67.90 48.70 25.11
C ALA A 30 -68.37 47.68 26.16
N THR A 31 -67.92 46.42 26.05
CA THR A 31 -68.26 45.35 27.00
C THR A 31 -67.67 45.63 28.38
N ARG A 32 -66.41 46.07 28.46
CA ARG A 32 -65.78 46.45 29.73
C ARG A 32 -66.48 47.62 30.40
N GLU A 33 -66.93 48.61 29.64
CA GLU A 33 -67.67 49.75 30.19
C GLU A 33 -69.05 49.33 30.69
N LEU A 34 -69.75 48.43 29.98
CA LEU A 34 -71.02 47.87 30.44
C LEU A 34 -70.85 47.03 31.72
N GLU A 35 -69.81 46.20 31.81
CA GLU A 35 -69.50 45.43 33.03
C GLU A 35 -69.20 46.36 34.20
N LYS A 36 -68.47 47.46 33.98
CA LYS A 36 -68.19 48.47 34.99
C LYS A 36 -69.49 49.13 35.48
N GLN A 37 -70.39 49.49 34.57
CA GLN A 37 -71.70 50.05 34.93
C GLN A 37 -72.58 49.03 35.67
N GLN A 38 -72.55 47.76 35.27
CA GLN A 38 -73.28 46.68 35.94
C GLN A 38 -72.76 46.47 37.36
N ARG A 39 -71.43 46.43 37.57
CA ARG A 39 -70.82 46.35 38.91
C ARG A 39 -71.15 47.56 39.76
N ALA A 40 -71.12 48.77 39.19
CA ALA A 40 -71.51 49.98 39.90
C ALA A 40 -72.98 49.92 40.35
N ARG A 41 -73.90 49.52 39.46
CA ARG A 41 -75.33 49.34 39.80
C ARG A 41 -75.56 48.23 40.80
N ALA A 42 -74.83 47.12 40.71
CA ALA A 42 -74.87 46.04 41.71
C ALA A 42 -74.39 46.53 43.08
N GLY A 43 -73.31 47.32 43.12
CA GLY A 43 -72.84 47.99 44.33
C GLY A 43 -73.88 48.95 44.92
N THR A 44 -74.54 49.76 44.09
CA THR A 44 -75.61 50.66 44.54
C THR A 44 -76.84 49.87 45.02
N SER A 45 -77.22 48.79 44.35
CA SER A 45 -78.32 47.93 44.76
C SER A 45 -78.03 47.23 46.09
N ALA A 46 -76.80 46.73 46.29
CA ALA A 46 -76.38 46.14 47.54
C ALA A 46 -76.37 47.16 48.67
N ALA A 47 -75.86 48.37 48.43
CA ALA A 47 -75.86 49.47 49.39
C ALA A 47 -77.30 49.90 49.76
N LEU A 48 -78.21 50.01 48.79
CA LEU A 48 -79.62 50.33 49.04
C LEU A 48 -80.35 49.19 49.77
N THR A 49 -80.01 47.93 49.50
CA THR A 49 -80.55 46.78 50.23
C THR A 49 -80.07 46.79 51.68
N LEU A 50 -78.78 47.09 51.91
CA LEU A 50 -78.20 47.21 53.25
C LEU A 50 -78.82 48.39 54.01
N LEU A 51 -79.03 49.53 53.34
CA LEU A 51 -79.68 50.69 53.95
C LEU A 51 -81.16 50.41 54.28
N ALA A 52 -81.85 49.64 53.44
CA ALA A 52 -83.23 49.21 53.69
C ALA A 52 -83.35 48.16 54.81
N SER A 53 -82.26 47.47 55.17
CA SER A 53 -82.24 46.51 56.28
C SER A 53 -81.90 47.12 57.65
N VAL A 54 -81.59 48.41 57.71
CA VAL A 54 -81.30 49.12 58.96
C VAL A 54 -82.60 49.74 59.48
N ASP A 55 -83.08 49.26 60.61
CA ASP A 55 -84.35 49.69 61.20
C ASP A 55 -84.22 50.92 62.13
N ALA A 56 -83.00 51.25 62.59
CA ALA A 56 -82.73 52.37 63.51
C ALA A 56 -81.42 53.11 63.19
N TYR A 57 -81.41 54.45 63.35
CA TYR A 57 -80.21 55.28 63.07
C TYR A 57 -78.99 54.94 63.93
N ALA A 58 -79.19 54.36 65.12
CA ALA A 58 -78.11 53.95 66.01
C ALA A 58 -77.12 52.94 65.37
N GLU A 59 -77.56 52.16 64.38
CA GLU A 59 -76.71 51.19 63.68
C GLU A 59 -75.76 51.85 62.66
N LEU A 60 -75.99 53.12 62.32
CA LEU A 60 -75.16 53.93 61.42
C LEU A 60 -74.32 54.99 62.15
N ASP A 61 -74.63 55.27 63.42
CA ASP A 61 -73.96 56.27 64.27
C ASP A 61 -72.67 55.70 64.91
N TRP A 62 -71.70 55.38 64.04
CA TRP A 62 -70.38 54.92 64.47
C TRP A 62 -69.62 55.95 65.33
N PRO A 63 -69.76 57.29 65.17
CA PRO A 63 -69.06 58.24 66.03
C PRO A 63 -69.50 58.15 67.50
N SER A 64 -70.80 58.04 67.77
CA SER A 64 -71.31 57.84 69.14
C SER A 64 -70.89 56.48 69.70
N THR A 65 -70.93 55.44 68.87
CA THR A 65 -70.46 54.09 69.27
C THR A 65 -68.97 54.08 69.62
N VAL A 66 -68.14 54.83 68.88
CA VAL A 66 -66.71 54.98 69.18
C VAL A 66 -66.47 55.76 70.46
N ALA A 67 -67.25 56.82 70.72
CA ALA A 67 -67.17 57.56 71.99
C ALA A 67 -67.57 56.69 73.19
N ASP A 68 -68.62 55.86 73.05
CA ASP A 68 -69.03 54.90 74.07
C ASP A 68 -67.94 53.83 74.30
N ILE A 69 -67.31 53.32 73.24
CA ILE A 69 -66.18 52.39 73.35
C ILE A 69 -65.02 53.02 74.11
N GLU A 70 -64.64 54.27 73.79
CA GLU A 70 -63.53 54.95 74.45
C GLU A 70 -63.84 55.21 75.94
N GLN A 71 -65.08 55.56 76.26
CA GLN A 71 -65.55 55.68 77.65
C GLN A 71 -65.52 54.33 78.38
N PHE A 72 -66.01 53.25 77.76
CA PHE A 72 -65.98 51.91 78.35
C PHE A 72 -64.56 51.36 78.47
N GLU A 73 -63.63 51.69 77.57
CA GLU A 73 -62.22 51.34 77.69
C GLU A 73 -61.55 52.06 78.87
N GLN A 74 -61.88 53.33 79.10
CA GLN A 74 -61.42 54.06 80.28
C GLN A 74 -62.00 53.48 81.58
N GLN A 75 -63.28 53.14 81.60
CA GLN A 75 -63.92 52.46 82.75
C GLN A 75 -63.33 51.07 82.99
N LYS A 76 -63.07 50.31 81.93
CA LYS A 76 -62.42 48.99 81.98
C LYS A 76 -61.02 49.10 82.55
N SER A 77 -60.21 50.04 82.08
CA SER A 77 -58.86 50.29 82.59
C SER A 77 -58.86 50.68 84.08
N ALA A 78 -59.82 51.51 84.52
CA ALA A 78 -59.99 51.85 85.93
C ALA A 78 -60.40 50.64 86.79
N LEU A 79 -61.32 49.79 86.30
CA LEU A 79 -61.75 48.56 86.98
C LEU A 79 -60.66 47.48 87.01
N GLU A 80 -59.87 47.34 85.94
CA GLU A 80 -58.73 46.42 85.86
C GLU A 80 -57.64 46.79 86.88
N ALA A 81 -57.40 48.08 87.09
CA ALA A 81 -56.48 48.61 88.10
C ALA A 81 -57.01 48.43 89.55
N GLU A 82 -58.32 48.59 89.79
CA GLU A 82 -58.92 48.50 91.12
C GLU A 82 -59.14 47.04 91.59
N ALA A 83 -59.38 46.09 90.67
CA ALA A 83 -59.63 44.68 90.97
C ALA A 83 -58.40 43.76 90.87
N GLY A 84 -57.22 44.27 90.49
CA GLY A 84 -55.98 43.48 90.37
C GLY A 84 -56.00 42.45 89.24
N LEU A 85 -56.90 42.61 88.26
CA LEU A 85 -57.11 41.71 87.12
C LEU A 85 -55.90 41.67 86.17
N ASP A 86 -55.07 42.71 86.13
CA ASP A 86 -53.82 42.72 85.35
C ASP A 86 -52.86 41.62 85.79
N LYS A 87 -52.76 41.37 87.11
CA LYS A 87 -51.88 40.32 87.65
C LYS A 87 -52.41 38.93 87.31
N LEU A 88 -53.71 38.73 87.41
CA LEU A 88 -54.37 37.46 87.04
C LEU A 88 -54.28 37.19 85.54
N THR A 89 -54.44 38.22 84.69
CA THR A 89 -54.32 38.10 83.23
C THR A 89 -52.87 37.81 82.82
N ALA A 90 -51.90 38.44 83.48
CA ALA A 90 -50.48 38.14 83.28
C ALA A 90 -50.12 36.71 83.75
N GLN A 91 -50.69 36.25 84.87
CA GLN A 91 -50.55 34.88 85.34
C GLN A 91 -51.19 33.86 84.38
N LEU A 92 -52.37 34.18 83.82
CA LEU A 92 -53.05 33.34 82.84
C LEU A 92 -52.21 33.20 81.57
N ARG A 93 -51.75 34.33 80.99
CA ARG A 93 -50.87 34.32 79.81
C ARG A 93 -49.58 33.55 80.06
N ARG A 94 -48.96 33.75 81.23
CA ARG A 94 -47.76 32.99 81.60
C ARG A 94 -48.05 31.49 81.69
N THR A 95 -49.19 31.11 82.25
CA THR A 95 -49.60 29.70 82.34
C THR A 95 -49.91 29.13 80.95
N GLU A 96 -50.54 29.90 80.06
CA GLU A 96 -50.79 29.51 78.66
C GLU A 96 -49.49 29.32 77.88
N ASP A 97 -48.54 30.24 78.01
CA ASP A 97 -47.21 30.12 77.41
C ASP A 97 -46.45 28.90 77.98
N GLU A 98 -46.53 28.67 79.29
CA GLU A 98 -45.96 27.48 79.95
C GLU A 98 -46.61 26.19 79.42
N ILE A 99 -47.94 26.16 79.23
CA ILE A 99 -48.66 25.02 78.62
C ILE A 99 -48.21 24.78 77.18
N VAL A 100 -48.04 25.83 76.38
CA VAL A 100 -47.56 25.70 74.99
C VAL A 100 -46.13 25.15 74.96
N GLN A 101 -45.25 25.64 75.83
CA GLN A 101 -43.87 25.13 75.92
C GLN A 101 -43.82 23.68 76.42
N ILE A 102 -44.61 23.32 77.44
CA ILE A 102 -44.70 21.94 77.93
C ILE A 102 -45.29 21.03 76.86
N SER A 103 -46.31 21.48 76.12
CA SER A 103 -46.91 20.69 75.04
C SER A 103 -45.91 20.45 73.91
N LYS A 104 -45.13 21.47 73.53
CA LYS A 104 -44.08 21.36 72.51
C LYS A 104 -42.97 20.39 72.94
N THR A 105 -42.49 20.51 74.17
CA THR A 105 -41.46 19.60 74.71
C THR A 105 -42.00 18.17 74.84
N PHE A 106 -43.27 17.99 75.22
CA PHE A 106 -43.92 16.68 75.23
C PHE A 106 -44.01 16.07 73.83
N THR A 107 -44.41 16.84 72.81
CA THR A 107 -44.47 16.33 71.43
C THR A 107 -43.09 15.95 70.91
N THR A 108 -42.06 16.77 71.14
CA THR A 108 -40.68 16.44 70.75
C THR A 108 -40.18 15.18 71.48
N GLY A 109 -40.39 15.08 72.80
CA GLY A 109 -40.03 13.90 73.56
C GLY A 109 -40.79 12.64 73.12
N GLN A 110 -42.05 12.76 72.69
CA GLN A 110 -42.83 11.65 72.15
C GLN A 110 -42.29 11.19 70.79
N GLU A 111 -41.90 12.11 69.91
CA GLU A 111 -41.26 11.81 68.62
C GLU A 111 -39.91 11.13 68.82
N GLU A 112 -39.08 11.65 69.72
CA GLU A 112 -37.79 11.05 70.08
C GLU A 112 -37.96 9.64 70.65
N LEU A 113 -38.92 9.45 71.58
CA LEU A 113 -39.22 8.14 72.15
C LEU A 113 -39.78 7.17 71.10
N GLY A 114 -40.58 7.68 70.15
CA GLY A 114 -41.06 6.92 68.99
C GLY A 114 -39.95 6.55 68.01
N GLY A 115 -38.94 7.40 67.83
CA GLY A 115 -37.70 7.10 67.12
C GLY A 115 -36.92 5.99 67.82
N LEU A 116 -36.60 6.20 69.10
CA LEU A 116 -35.81 5.26 69.90
C LEU A 116 -36.48 3.88 70.02
N ARG A 117 -37.81 3.80 70.14
CA ARG A 117 -38.54 2.52 70.12
C ARG A 117 -38.42 1.79 68.79
N ARG A 118 -38.46 2.52 67.67
CA ARG A 118 -38.26 1.92 66.34
C ARG A 118 -36.83 1.42 66.18
N ASP A 119 -35.85 2.17 66.65
CA ASP A 119 -34.44 1.78 66.60
C ASP A 119 -34.18 0.54 67.46
N VAL A 120 -34.74 0.48 68.67
CA VAL A 120 -34.64 -0.70 69.54
C VAL A 120 -35.28 -1.92 68.90
N GLN A 121 -36.48 -1.79 68.29
CA GLN A 121 -37.13 -2.89 67.59
C GLN A 121 -36.30 -3.35 66.38
N HIS A 122 -35.76 -2.41 65.60
CA HIS A 122 -34.94 -2.70 64.43
C HIS A 122 -33.65 -3.45 64.82
N ILE A 123 -32.96 -2.99 65.85
CA ILE A 123 -31.75 -3.64 66.37
C ILE A 123 -32.08 -5.02 66.95
N ALA A 124 -33.21 -5.18 67.64
CA ALA A 124 -33.64 -6.47 68.16
C ALA A 124 -33.94 -7.48 67.04
N ASP A 125 -34.66 -7.06 65.99
CA ASP A 125 -34.94 -7.89 64.82
C ASP A 125 -33.65 -8.26 64.07
N LEU A 126 -32.70 -7.32 63.94
CA LEU A 126 -31.41 -7.57 63.31
C LEU A 126 -30.58 -8.57 64.12
N LEU A 127 -30.56 -8.41 65.45
CA LEU A 127 -29.87 -9.34 66.35
C LEU A 127 -30.45 -10.76 66.24
N ASP A 128 -31.77 -10.91 66.22
CA ASP A 128 -32.43 -12.21 66.09
C ASP A 128 -32.11 -12.89 64.76
N ARG A 129 -32.17 -12.14 63.65
CA ARG A 129 -31.79 -12.64 62.31
C ARG A 129 -30.34 -13.09 62.26
N THR A 130 -29.42 -12.26 62.75
CA THR A 130 -27.99 -12.57 62.75
C THR A 130 -27.68 -13.76 63.66
N THR A 131 -28.32 -13.85 64.83
CA THR A 131 -28.16 -14.98 65.76
C THR A 131 -28.66 -16.29 65.13
N THR A 132 -29.83 -16.25 64.48
CA THR A 132 -30.39 -17.41 63.75
C THR A 132 -29.46 -17.83 62.61
N PHE A 133 -28.97 -16.86 61.82
CA PHE A 133 -28.04 -17.12 60.73
C PHE A 133 -26.76 -17.80 61.23
N LEU A 134 -26.12 -17.24 62.26
CA LEU A 134 -24.91 -17.80 62.88
C LEU A 134 -25.11 -19.23 63.41
N ALA A 135 -26.29 -19.54 63.96
CA ALA A 135 -26.59 -20.89 64.44
C ALA A 135 -26.71 -21.93 63.31
N THR A 136 -27.06 -21.50 62.10
CA THR A 136 -27.20 -22.35 60.91
C THR A 136 -25.99 -22.34 59.99
N CYS A 137 -25.06 -21.38 60.18
CA CYS A 137 -23.93 -21.17 59.29
C CYS A 137 -22.81 -22.18 59.58
N ASP A 138 -22.25 -22.76 58.53
CA ASP A 138 -21.04 -23.57 58.62
C ASP A 138 -19.80 -22.67 58.64
N LEU A 139 -19.41 -22.26 59.85
CA LEU A 139 -18.27 -21.37 60.06
C LEU A 139 -16.94 -22.03 59.67
N ASP A 140 -16.83 -23.36 59.78
CA ASP A 140 -15.62 -24.10 59.41
C ASP A 140 -15.44 -24.10 57.88
N GLY A 141 -16.54 -24.27 57.12
CA GLY A 141 -16.55 -24.14 55.67
C GLY A 141 -16.23 -22.71 55.17
N MET A 142 -16.58 -21.68 55.95
CA MET A 142 -16.25 -20.28 55.60
C MET A 142 -14.76 -19.95 55.77
N ALA A 143 -14.04 -20.65 56.67
CA ALA A 143 -12.62 -20.41 56.91
C ALA A 143 -11.76 -20.65 55.65
N GLU A 144 -12.16 -21.57 54.77
CA GLU A 144 -11.49 -21.81 53.48
C GLU A 144 -11.58 -20.62 52.50
N HIS A 145 -12.49 -19.67 52.75
CA HIS A 145 -12.77 -18.53 51.88
C HIS A 145 -12.49 -17.17 52.54
N GLU A 146 -12.03 -17.16 53.79
CA GLU A 146 -11.81 -15.93 54.58
C GLU A 146 -10.88 -14.94 53.85
N ASP A 147 -9.74 -15.40 53.35
CA ASP A 147 -8.76 -14.55 52.64
C ASP A 147 -9.32 -13.92 51.36
N ALA A 148 -10.24 -14.60 50.69
CA ALA A 148 -10.89 -14.09 49.49
C ALA A 148 -11.95 -13.04 49.84
N LEU A 149 -12.74 -13.29 50.89
CA LEU A 149 -13.79 -12.40 51.39
C LEU A 149 -13.23 -11.14 52.05
N ARG A 150 -12.07 -11.23 52.70
CA ARG A 150 -11.39 -10.08 53.33
C ARG A 150 -11.10 -8.93 52.37
N LYS A 151 -11.01 -9.19 51.06
CA LYS A 151 -10.83 -8.16 50.00
C LYS A 151 -12.07 -7.30 49.76
N PHE A 152 -13.22 -7.74 50.24
CA PHE A 152 -14.50 -7.06 50.11
C PHE A 152 -14.96 -6.42 51.42
N LEU A 153 -14.38 -6.83 52.55
CA LEU A 153 -14.71 -6.29 53.87
C LEU A 153 -14.02 -4.93 54.10
N PRO A 154 -14.72 -3.99 54.75
CA PRO A 154 -14.13 -2.74 55.22
C PRO A 154 -13.05 -3.00 56.27
N ALA A 155 -12.11 -2.05 56.43
CA ALA A 155 -11.15 -2.11 57.53
C ALA A 155 -11.89 -2.05 58.89
N ALA A 156 -11.50 -2.91 59.83
CA ALA A 156 -12.22 -3.14 61.08
C ALA A 156 -11.96 -2.09 62.18
N ASP A 157 -11.82 -0.81 61.80
CA ASP A 157 -11.47 0.26 62.74
C ASP A 157 -12.45 1.45 62.58
N GLY A 158 -13.43 1.56 63.48
CA GLY A 158 -14.26 2.77 63.62
C GLY A 158 -15.69 2.55 64.10
N ASP A 159 -16.31 3.64 64.57
CA ASP A 159 -17.76 3.73 64.76
C ASP A 159 -18.46 3.64 63.38
N GLY A 160 -19.50 2.81 63.25
CA GLY A 160 -20.23 2.59 61.98
C GLY A 160 -19.87 1.31 61.23
N LEU A 161 -19.06 0.42 61.81
CA LEU A 161 -18.67 -0.86 61.20
C LEU A 161 -19.85 -1.69 60.68
N LEU A 162 -21.00 -1.67 61.38
CA LEU A 162 -22.19 -2.44 60.98
C LEU A 162 -22.76 -1.96 59.63
N GLU A 163 -22.90 -0.64 59.45
CA GLU A 163 -23.40 -0.05 58.20
C GLU A 163 -22.42 -0.30 57.05
N MET A 164 -21.11 -0.24 57.33
CA MET A 164 -20.07 -0.55 56.35
C MET A 164 -20.07 -2.03 55.94
N LEU A 165 -20.42 -2.94 56.85
CA LEU A 165 -20.57 -4.37 56.54
C LEU A 165 -21.81 -4.63 55.69
N ASP A 166 -22.95 -4.00 55.99
CA ASP A 166 -24.17 -4.10 55.18
C ASP A 166 -23.99 -3.54 53.76
N ASP A 167 -23.26 -2.42 53.62
CA ASP A 167 -22.89 -1.88 52.32
C ASP A 167 -21.89 -2.80 51.61
N ALA A 168 -20.92 -3.37 52.33
CA ALA A 168 -19.96 -4.30 51.76
C ALA A 168 -20.63 -5.58 51.24
N GLU A 169 -21.59 -6.15 51.98
CA GLU A 169 -22.38 -7.30 51.54
C GLU A 169 -23.16 -6.97 50.26
N ARG A 170 -23.90 -5.86 50.25
CA ARG A 170 -24.69 -5.41 49.09
C ARG A 170 -23.84 -5.20 47.83
N HIS A 171 -22.64 -4.64 47.97
CA HIS A 171 -21.76 -4.36 46.83
C HIS A 171 -20.81 -5.52 46.47
N ALA A 172 -20.57 -6.47 47.37
CA ALA A 172 -19.66 -7.59 47.14
C ALA A 172 -20.18 -8.49 46.02
N GLU A 173 -21.46 -8.85 46.03
CA GLU A 173 -22.07 -9.67 44.99
C GLU A 173 -21.94 -9.01 43.61
N GLU A 174 -22.30 -7.72 43.51
CA GLU A 174 -22.22 -6.98 42.25
C GLU A 174 -20.77 -6.88 41.75
N ARG A 175 -19.80 -6.63 42.64
CA ARG A 175 -18.38 -6.59 42.29
C ARG A 175 -17.84 -7.95 41.85
N LEU A 176 -18.24 -9.03 42.50
CA LEU A 176 -17.85 -10.39 42.14
C LEU A 176 -18.41 -10.78 40.79
N LEU A 177 -19.70 -10.51 40.54
CA LEU A 177 -20.35 -10.74 39.25
C LEU A 177 -19.68 -9.93 38.14
N ARG A 178 -19.42 -8.63 38.36
CA ARG A 178 -18.71 -7.78 37.39
C ARG A 178 -17.29 -8.27 37.13
N SER A 179 -16.55 -8.71 38.15
CA SER A 179 -15.19 -9.23 37.97
C SER A 179 -15.19 -10.58 37.23
N SER A 180 -16.13 -11.46 37.58
CA SER A 180 -16.28 -12.76 36.93
C SER A 180 -16.66 -12.60 35.45
N SER A 181 -17.63 -11.74 35.13
CA SER A 181 -18.04 -11.47 33.75
C SER A 181 -16.89 -10.87 32.94
N SER A 182 -16.20 -9.86 33.47
CA SER A 182 -15.05 -9.24 32.81
C SER A 182 -13.93 -10.26 32.53
N ARG A 183 -13.64 -11.18 33.46
CA ARG A 183 -12.65 -12.24 33.26
C ARG A 183 -13.11 -13.27 32.23
N HIS A 184 -14.39 -13.65 32.23
CA HIS A 184 -14.95 -14.55 31.22
C HIS A 184 -14.90 -13.94 29.82
N ASP A 185 -15.23 -12.66 29.68
CA ASP A 185 -15.16 -11.96 28.40
C ASP A 185 -13.70 -11.84 27.92
N ALA A 186 -12.78 -11.49 28.82
CA ALA A 186 -11.34 -11.48 28.51
C ALA A 186 -10.84 -12.86 28.05
N LEU A 187 -11.24 -13.93 28.73
CA LEU A 187 -10.89 -15.30 28.36
C LEU A 187 -11.46 -15.68 26.99
N ARG A 188 -12.73 -15.35 26.72
CA ARG A 188 -13.38 -15.59 25.42
C ARG A 188 -12.68 -14.85 24.30
N HIS A 189 -12.35 -13.57 24.50
CA HIS A 189 -11.63 -12.77 23.52
C HIS A 189 -10.24 -13.33 23.22
N ALA A 190 -9.46 -13.64 24.26
CA ALA A 190 -8.13 -14.23 24.09
C ALA A 190 -8.19 -15.59 23.39
N SER A 191 -9.16 -16.44 23.76
CA SER A 191 -9.35 -17.76 23.14
C SER A 191 -9.73 -17.64 21.66
N SER A 192 -10.64 -16.73 21.32
CA SER A 192 -11.05 -16.47 19.94
C SER A 192 -9.88 -15.94 19.09
N GLN A 193 -9.09 -15.01 19.64
CA GLN A 193 -7.90 -14.49 18.98
C GLN A 193 -6.86 -15.59 18.73
N ALA A 194 -6.60 -16.44 19.74
CA ALA A 194 -5.69 -17.57 19.61
C ALA A 194 -6.17 -18.55 18.52
N ALA A 195 -7.45 -18.93 18.53
CA ALA A 195 -8.03 -19.81 17.51
C ALA A 195 -7.94 -19.22 16.10
N GLY A 196 -8.13 -17.89 15.96
CA GLY A 196 -7.94 -17.18 14.69
C GLY A 196 -6.49 -17.27 14.18
N LEU A 197 -5.50 -17.05 15.04
CA LEU A 197 -4.08 -17.17 14.70
C LEU A 197 -3.69 -18.61 14.35
N MET A 198 -4.18 -19.60 15.12
CA MET A 198 -3.98 -21.02 14.85
C MET A 198 -4.55 -21.41 13.49
N THR A 199 -5.76 -20.93 13.16
CA THR A 199 -6.40 -21.16 11.86
C THR A 199 -5.58 -20.57 10.71
N ALA A 200 -5.11 -19.33 10.85
CA ALA A 200 -4.27 -18.69 9.83
C ALA A 200 -2.94 -19.44 9.62
N PHE A 201 -2.30 -19.88 10.71
CA PHE A 201 -1.06 -20.64 10.64
C PHE A 201 -1.25 -22.00 9.96
N ARG A 202 -2.31 -22.75 10.31
CA ARG A 202 -2.66 -24.01 9.64
C ARG A 202 -2.93 -23.84 8.15
N GLY A 203 -3.64 -22.78 7.77
CA GLY A 203 -3.93 -22.48 6.37
C GLY A 203 -2.66 -22.25 5.54
N ARG A 204 -1.62 -21.65 6.14
CA ARG A 204 -0.35 -21.40 5.47
C ARG A 204 0.59 -22.62 5.47
N TYR A 205 0.51 -23.47 6.51
CA TYR A 205 1.40 -24.62 6.71
C TYR A 205 0.64 -25.92 7.03
N PRO A 206 -0.17 -26.44 6.10
CA PRO A 206 -1.04 -27.59 6.38
C PRO A 206 -0.27 -28.88 6.67
N VAL A 207 0.89 -29.08 6.04
CA VAL A 207 1.72 -30.29 6.20
C VAL A 207 2.29 -30.39 7.62
N HIS A 208 2.73 -29.26 8.19
CA HIS A 208 3.37 -29.21 9.51
C HIS A 208 2.36 -29.14 10.67
N THR A 209 1.07 -29.04 10.37
CA THR A 209 -0.01 -28.85 11.37
C THR A 209 -1.14 -29.88 11.23
N ALA A 210 -0.86 -31.00 10.56
CA ALA A 210 -1.86 -32.05 10.31
C ALA A 210 -2.43 -32.66 11.60
N GLU A 211 -1.59 -32.77 12.64
CA GLU A 211 -1.95 -33.37 13.94
C GLU A 211 -2.50 -32.35 14.95
N LEU A 212 -2.50 -31.05 14.62
CA LEU A 212 -2.97 -29.98 15.50
C LEU A 212 -4.31 -29.44 15.01
N ASP A 213 -5.27 -29.25 15.91
CA ASP A 213 -6.51 -28.54 15.62
C ASP A 213 -6.37 -27.03 15.86
N ASN A 214 -7.44 -26.25 15.64
CA ASN A 214 -7.43 -24.80 15.85
C ASN A 214 -8.13 -24.38 17.16
N THR A 215 -8.28 -25.30 18.10
CA THR A 215 -8.92 -25.07 19.39
C THR A 215 -7.90 -24.63 20.44
N ILE A 216 -8.37 -23.98 21.51
CA ILE A 216 -7.48 -23.50 22.57
C ILE A 216 -6.86 -24.67 23.34
N GLU A 217 -7.54 -25.82 23.35
CA GLU A 217 -7.10 -27.07 23.94
C GLU A 217 -5.81 -27.60 23.29
N SER A 218 -5.57 -27.29 22.01
CA SER A 218 -4.33 -27.62 21.31
C SER A 218 -3.19 -26.62 21.53
N ALA A 219 -3.36 -25.59 22.37
CA ALA A 219 -2.35 -24.55 22.57
C ALA A 219 -0.98 -25.10 22.99
N ASP A 220 -0.93 -26.16 23.80
CA ASP A 220 0.32 -26.77 24.23
C ASP A 220 1.06 -27.48 23.08
N GLY A 221 0.31 -28.04 22.13
CA GLY A 221 0.87 -28.58 20.89
C GLY A 221 1.54 -27.50 20.04
N TYR A 222 0.93 -26.32 19.92
CA TYR A 222 1.53 -25.18 19.23
C TYR A 222 2.77 -24.63 19.95
N ARG A 223 2.77 -24.58 21.29
CA ARG A 223 3.94 -24.17 22.08
C ARG A 223 5.11 -25.13 21.88
N THR A 224 4.83 -26.43 21.87
CA THR A 224 5.82 -27.48 21.62
C THR A 224 6.39 -27.35 20.20
N LEU A 225 5.54 -27.15 19.20
CA LEU A 225 5.98 -26.91 17.83
C LEU A 225 6.86 -25.66 17.73
N HIS A 226 6.47 -24.57 18.40
CA HIS A 226 7.26 -23.34 18.42
C HIS A 226 8.65 -23.54 19.06
N SER A 227 8.73 -24.24 20.19
CA SER A 227 10.02 -24.57 20.83
C SER A 227 10.88 -25.43 19.92
N ARG A 228 10.36 -26.52 19.33
CA ARG A 228 11.11 -27.32 18.36
C ARG A 228 11.63 -26.47 17.19
N LEU A 229 10.78 -25.61 16.63
CA LEU A 229 11.17 -24.74 15.52
C LEU A 229 12.28 -23.76 15.90
N THR A 230 12.23 -23.20 17.11
CA THR A 230 13.17 -22.16 17.55
C THR A 230 14.48 -22.74 18.05
N ASP A 231 14.41 -23.86 18.79
CA ASP A 231 15.53 -24.41 19.54
C ASP A 231 16.30 -25.48 18.76
N GLU A 232 15.62 -26.27 17.93
CA GLU A 232 16.23 -27.40 17.20
C GLU A 232 16.34 -27.12 15.71
N ASP A 233 15.22 -26.79 15.07
CA ASP A 233 15.16 -26.74 13.61
C ASP A 233 15.80 -25.46 13.05
N LEU A 234 15.56 -24.29 13.64
CA LEU A 234 16.11 -23.03 13.14
C LEU A 234 17.64 -23.02 13.15
N PRO A 235 18.34 -23.38 14.25
CA PRO A 235 19.80 -23.44 14.25
C PRO A 235 20.34 -24.46 13.24
N ARG A 236 19.70 -25.64 13.15
CA ARG A 236 20.08 -26.68 12.19
C ARG A 236 19.90 -26.21 10.74
N PHE A 237 18.78 -25.56 10.42
CA PHE A 237 18.52 -25.02 9.09
C PHE A 237 19.45 -23.85 8.76
N GLU A 238 19.80 -23.02 9.73
CA GLU A 238 20.79 -21.96 9.57
C GLU A 238 22.16 -22.54 9.22
N GLU A 239 22.64 -23.53 9.97
CA GLU A 239 23.90 -24.22 9.66
C GLU A 239 23.88 -24.89 8.29
N GLN A 240 22.81 -25.62 7.97
CA GLN A 240 22.64 -26.24 6.65
C GLN A 240 22.59 -25.21 5.53
N PHE A 241 21.90 -24.09 5.75
CA PHE A 241 21.81 -22.99 4.80
C PHE A 241 23.18 -22.37 4.54
N LEU A 242 23.94 -22.07 5.60
CA LEU A 242 25.30 -21.57 5.50
C LEU A 242 26.21 -22.56 4.75
N LEU A 243 26.06 -23.87 5.00
CA LEU A 243 26.80 -24.90 4.28
C LEU A 243 26.44 -24.92 2.79
N TYR A 244 25.15 -24.98 2.45
CA TYR A 244 24.70 -24.99 1.04
C TYR A 244 25.14 -23.74 0.28
N LEU A 245 25.05 -22.59 0.94
CA LEU A 245 25.44 -21.31 0.38
C LEU A 245 26.95 -21.26 0.11
N ARG A 246 27.76 -21.73 1.07
CA ARG A 246 29.22 -21.78 0.95
C ARG A 246 29.67 -22.78 -0.13
N THR A 247 29.09 -23.98 -0.15
CA THR A 247 29.59 -25.08 -0.98
C THR A 247 29.03 -25.07 -2.41
N ASN A 248 27.74 -24.81 -2.57
CA ASN A 248 27.07 -24.97 -3.87
C ASN A 248 26.92 -23.63 -4.59
N VAL A 249 26.29 -22.64 -3.96
CA VAL A 249 25.88 -21.40 -4.65
C VAL A 249 27.10 -20.62 -5.17
N ILE A 250 28.13 -20.47 -4.35
CA ILE A 250 29.33 -19.73 -4.75
C ILE A 250 30.13 -20.48 -5.82
N ARG A 251 30.25 -21.80 -5.70
CA ARG A 251 30.89 -22.63 -6.71
C ARG A 251 30.16 -22.51 -8.05
N ASP A 252 28.84 -22.50 -8.02
CA ASP A 252 28.01 -22.37 -9.22
C ASP A 252 28.18 -20.97 -9.84
N ILE A 253 28.23 -19.90 -9.03
CA ILE A 253 28.48 -18.53 -9.51
C ILE A 253 29.90 -18.39 -10.07
N ALA A 254 30.90 -18.96 -9.41
CA ALA A 254 32.28 -18.97 -9.90
C ALA A 254 32.39 -19.75 -11.21
N SER A 255 31.72 -20.91 -11.33
CA SER A 255 31.63 -21.66 -12.57
C SER A 255 30.92 -20.88 -13.68
N PHE A 256 29.85 -20.17 -13.33
CA PHE A 256 29.12 -19.31 -14.27
C PHE A 256 30.01 -18.15 -14.78
N GLN A 257 30.72 -17.46 -13.89
CA GLN A 257 31.69 -16.44 -14.27
C GLN A 257 32.80 -17.00 -15.16
N ALA A 258 33.37 -18.16 -14.80
CA ALA A 258 34.40 -18.81 -15.60
C ALA A 258 33.90 -19.13 -17.01
N HIS A 259 32.64 -19.57 -17.14
CA HIS A 259 32.02 -19.84 -18.44
C HIS A 259 31.88 -18.55 -19.28
N LEU A 260 31.41 -17.46 -18.69
CA LEU A 260 31.29 -16.17 -19.38
C LEU A 260 32.67 -15.62 -19.79
N GLY A 261 33.67 -15.73 -18.90
CA GLY A 261 35.05 -15.33 -19.18
C GLY A 261 35.68 -16.17 -20.30
N ALA A 262 35.40 -17.48 -20.36
CA ALA A 262 35.85 -18.33 -21.46
C ALA A 262 35.23 -17.92 -22.80
N GLN A 263 33.94 -17.55 -22.82
CA GLN A 263 33.28 -17.02 -24.02
C GLN A 263 33.85 -15.66 -24.43
N GLU A 264 34.17 -14.79 -23.47
CA GLU A 264 34.82 -13.50 -23.73
C GLU A 264 36.17 -13.70 -24.42
N GLN A 265 36.99 -14.59 -23.86
CA GLN A 265 38.30 -14.94 -24.39
C GLN A 265 38.20 -15.55 -25.80
N GLN A 266 37.23 -16.45 -26.01
CA GLN A 266 37.00 -17.05 -27.33
C GLN A 266 36.65 -16.01 -28.41
N ILE A 267 35.92 -14.94 -28.05
CA ILE A 267 35.62 -13.85 -28.98
C ILE A 267 36.91 -13.08 -29.33
N ARG A 268 37.74 -12.75 -28.34
CA ARG A 268 39.02 -12.05 -28.56
C ARG A 268 39.95 -12.86 -29.47
N GLU A 269 40.15 -14.14 -29.15
CA GLU A 269 40.98 -15.04 -29.96
C GLU A 269 40.49 -15.15 -31.40
N ARG A 270 39.17 -15.25 -31.62
CA ARG A 270 38.60 -15.27 -32.97
C ARG A 270 38.91 -13.99 -33.73
N ILE A 271 38.82 -12.84 -33.08
CA ILE A 271 39.10 -11.54 -33.69
C ILE A 271 40.58 -11.41 -34.03
N ASP A 272 41.48 -11.88 -33.16
CA ASP A 272 42.92 -11.88 -33.43
C ASP A 272 43.27 -12.74 -34.67
N VAL A 273 42.63 -13.89 -34.83
CA VAL A 273 42.81 -14.73 -36.02
C VAL A 273 42.24 -14.06 -37.28
N ILE A 274 41.06 -13.43 -37.20
CA ILE A 274 40.49 -12.68 -38.32
C ILE A 274 41.42 -11.51 -38.70
N ASN A 275 41.95 -10.78 -37.72
CA ASN A 275 42.91 -9.69 -37.93
C ASN A 275 44.20 -10.15 -38.59
N THR A 276 44.69 -11.33 -38.24
CA THR A 276 45.84 -11.95 -38.92
C THR A 276 45.57 -12.13 -40.41
N SER A 277 44.34 -12.55 -40.77
CA SER A 277 43.93 -12.72 -42.16
C SER A 277 43.72 -11.37 -42.86
N LEU A 278 43.13 -10.39 -42.17
CA LEU A 278 42.90 -9.04 -42.70
C LEU A 278 44.18 -8.27 -42.96
N ALA A 279 45.23 -8.48 -42.17
CA ALA A 279 46.54 -7.85 -42.37
C ALA A 279 47.15 -8.21 -43.74
N GLY A 280 46.86 -9.40 -44.28
CA GLY A 280 47.30 -9.82 -45.60
C GLY A 280 46.53 -9.19 -46.77
N ILE A 281 45.40 -8.53 -46.50
CA ILE A 281 44.51 -7.98 -47.52
C ILE A 281 44.73 -6.47 -47.64
N ASP A 282 45.02 -5.99 -48.85
CA ASP A 282 45.02 -4.56 -49.14
C ASP A 282 43.58 -4.05 -49.23
N TYR A 283 43.18 -3.22 -48.28
CA TYR A 283 41.91 -2.51 -48.35
C TYR A 283 42.02 -1.30 -49.29
N ASN A 284 43.10 -0.55 -49.17
CA ASN A 284 43.55 0.45 -50.12
C ASN A 284 45.05 0.25 -50.37
N PRO A 285 45.63 0.77 -51.46
CA PRO A 285 47.07 0.66 -51.70
C PRO A 285 47.86 1.15 -50.48
N GLY A 286 48.66 0.25 -49.88
CA GLY A 286 49.47 0.54 -48.69
C GLY A 286 48.71 0.57 -47.36
N ARG A 287 47.43 0.16 -47.31
CA ARG A 287 46.61 0.17 -46.09
C ARG A 287 45.78 -1.10 -45.91
N TYR A 288 45.58 -1.51 -44.67
CA TYR A 288 44.81 -2.71 -44.29
C TYR A 288 43.81 -2.41 -43.17
N ILE A 289 42.87 -3.32 -42.94
CA ILE A 289 41.84 -3.19 -41.89
C ILE A 289 42.20 -4.04 -40.68
N ARG A 290 41.97 -3.51 -39.47
CA ARG A 290 41.99 -4.25 -38.21
C ARG A 290 40.64 -4.08 -37.50
N LEU A 291 40.05 -5.19 -37.08
CA LEU A 291 38.88 -5.21 -36.22
C LEU A 291 39.30 -4.98 -34.76
N ASN A 292 38.67 -4.02 -34.11
CA ASN A 292 38.87 -3.71 -32.71
C ASN A 292 37.67 -4.20 -31.90
N ALA A 293 37.96 -4.92 -30.81
CA ALA A 293 36.97 -5.36 -29.83
C ALA A 293 37.16 -4.55 -28.54
N ALA A 294 36.59 -3.34 -28.50
CA ALA A 294 36.70 -2.48 -27.32
C ALA A 294 35.68 -2.91 -26.24
N PRO A 295 35.99 -2.78 -24.94
CA PRO A 295 35.02 -3.01 -23.87
C PRO A 295 33.79 -2.10 -24.00
N THR A 296 32.61 -2.62 -23.69
CA THR A 296 31.36 -1.87 -23.81
C THR A 296 31.29 -0.68 -22.84
N PRO A 297 30.80 0.49 -23.29
CA PRO A 297 30.54 1.62 -22.40
C PRO A 297 29.27 1.39 -21.57
N ASN A 298 28.46 0.37 -21.88
CA ASN A 298 27.21 0.09 -21.18
C ASN A 298 27.46 -0.13 -19.69
N ARG A 299 26.88 0.75 -18.87
CA ARG A 299 27.06 0.74 -17.41
C ARG A 299 26.56 -0.55 -16.77
N GLU A 300 25.39 -1.04 -17.17
CA GLU A 300 24.78 -2.24 -16.57
C GLU A 300 25.64 -3.50 -16.78
N VAL A 301 26.30 -3.62 -17.94
CA VAL A 301 27.19 -4.74 -18.24
C VAL A 301 28.46 -4.66 -17.40
N ARG A 302 29.03 -3.45 -17.25
CA ARG A 302 30.23 -3.24 -16.43
C ARG A 302 29.97 -3.46 -14.94
N GLU A 303 28.84 -2.97 -14.44
CA GLU A 303 28.39 -3.22 -13.06
C GLU A 303 28.20 -4.72 -12.84
N PHE A 304 27.49 -5.42 -13.73
CA PHE A 304 27.34 -6.87 -13.62
C PHE A 304 28.68 -7.63 -13.58
N GLN A 305 29.65 -7.27 -14.44
CA GLN A 305 30.98 -7.89 -14.41
C GLN A 305 31.77 -7.58 -13.13
N HIS A 306 31.52 -6.42 -12.53
CA HIS A 306 32.12 -6.05 -11.26
C HIS A 306 31.48 -6.83 -10.11
N ASP A 307 30.15 -6.84 -10.03
CA ASP A 307 29.37 -7.57 -9.01
C ASP A 307 29.70 -9.06 -9.04
N LEU A 308 29.79 -9.65 -10.24
CA LEU A 308 30.12 -11.06 -10.41
C LEU A 308 31.54 -11.38 -9.94
N ARG A 309 32.51 -10.47 -10.16
CA ARG A 309 33.88 -10.59 -9.65
C ARG A 309 33.96 -10.40 -8.14
N ALA A 310 33.20 -9.45 -7.58
CA ALA A 310 33.15 -9.21 -6.14
C ALA A 310 32.58 -10.43 -5.40
N CYS A 311 31.61 -11.14 -6.01
CA CYS A 311 31.05 -12.37 -5.44
C CYS A 311 32.04 -13.54 -5.39
N THR A 312 33.11 -13.55 -6.19
CA THR A 312 34.00 -14.71 -6.38
C THR A 312 35.46 -14.49 -5.97
N SER A 313 35.91 -13.24 -5.83
CA SER A 313 37.31 -12.87 -5.58
C SER A 313 37.92 -13.51 -4.33
N GLU A 314 37.12 -13.69 -3.27
CA GLU A 314 37.60 -14.25 -1.99
C GLU A 314 37.18 -15.70 -1.77
N ALA A 315 36.27 -16.24 -2.57
CA ALA A 315 35.84 -17.64 -2.48
C ALA A 315 36.95 -18.65 -2.86
N LEU A 316 37.96 -18.20 -3.60
CA LEU A 316 39.11 -18.97 -4.05
C LEU A 316 40.33 -18.87 -3.11
N SER A 317 40.27 -18.00 -2.10
CA SER A 317 41.32 -17.89 -1.08
C SER A 317 41.04 -18.94 -0.01
N ASN A 318 41.64 -20.12 -0.16
CA ASN A 318 41.51 -21.29 0.72
C ASN A 318 42.03 -21.09 2.15
N ASP A 319 42.26 -19.86 2.60
CA ASP A 319 43.03 -19.56 3.81
C ASP A 319 42.41 -18.39 4.60
N ALA A 320 41.21 -18.61 5.11
CA ALA A 320 40.70 -17.95 6.33
C ALA A 320 39.39 -18.62 6.76
N GLY A 321 39.42 -19.32 7.88
CA GLY A 321 38.21 -19.58 8.65
C GLY A 321 37.51 -18.25 9.01
N ASP A 322 36.18 -18.29 9.08
CA ASP A 322 35.29 -17.22 9.58
C ASP A 322 35.15 -15.90 8.81
N ALA A 323 35.74 -15.73 7.62
CA ALA A 323 35.46 -14.56 6.76
C ALA A 323 34.28 -14.75 5.78
N TYR A 324 33.23 -15.45 6.22
CA TYR A 324 31.96 -15.50 5.49
C TYR A 324 31.04 -14.37 5.96
N THR A 325 31.26 -13.17 5.41
CA THR A 325 30.45 -11.99 5.76
C THR A 325 29.03 -12.14 5.21
N GLU A 326 28.02 -11.94 6.04
CA GLU A 326 26.61 -11.76 5.65
C GLU A 326 26.45 -10.86 4.40
N GLU A 327 27.34 -9.88 4.26
CA GLU A 327 27.47 -9.00 3.10
C GLU A 327 27.60 -9.74 1.76
N LYS A 328 28.38 -10.83 1.68
CA LYS A 328 28.53 -11.63 0.45
C LYS A 328 27.24 -12.37 0.13
N PHE A 329 26.56 -12.89 1.14
CA PHE A 329 25.25 -13.49 0.95
C PHE A 329 24.28 -12.48 0.36
N LEU A 330 24.24 -11.27 0.91
CA LEU A 330 23.37 -10.19 0.41
C LEU A 330 23.72 -9.80 -1.03
N GLN A 331 25.00 -9.76 -1.40
CA GLN A 331 25.44 -9.49 -2.78
C GLN A 331 24.98 -10.60 -3.74
N VAL A 332 25.23 -11.86 -3.42
CA VAL A 332 24.81 -13.03 -4.22
C VAL A 332 23.28 -13.08 -4.33
N LYS A 333 22.58 -12.87 -3.21
CA LYS A 333 21.13 -12.84 -3.16
C LYS A 333 20.58 -11.71 -4.04
N ALA A 334 21.14 -10.50 -3.98
CA ALA A 334 20.71 -9.39 -4.81
C ALA A 334 20.83 -9.71 -6.31
N LEU A 335 21.93 -10.37 -6.71
CA LEU A 335 22.12 -10.81 -8.09
C LEU A 335 21.10 -11.89 -8.50
N LEU A 336 20.90 -12.91 -7.67
CA LEU A 336 19.94 -13.99 -7.92
C LEU A 336 18.49 -13.52 -7.93
N ASP A 337 18.10 -12.63 -7.02
CA ASP A 337 16.77 -12.05 -6.96
C ASP A 337 16.49 -11.23 -8.23
N ARG A 338 17.50 -10.52 -8.74
CA ARG A 338 17.41 -9.83 -10.02
C ARG A 338 17.29 -10.81 -11.20
N PHE A 339 18.02 -11.94 -11.20
CA PHE A 339 17.85 -12.98 -12.22
C PHE A 339 16.48 -13.66 -12.18
N LYS A 340 15.94 -13.93 -10.98
CA LYS A 340 14.58 -14.48 -10.82
C LYS A 340 13.50 -13.50 -11.27
N GLY A 341 13.79 -12.20 -11.21
CA GLY A 341 12.89 -11.11 -11.52
C GLY A 341 12.17 -10.65 -10.26
N ARG A 342 12.53 -9.45 -9.79
CA ARG A 342 11.96 -8.89 -8.57
C ARG A 342 10.47 -8.56 -8.77
N PRO A 343 9.65 -8.59 -7.70
CA PRO A 343 8.26 -8.12 -7.75
C PRO A 343 8.22 -6.71 -8.36
N GLU A 344 7.25 -6.45 -9.24
CA GLU A 344 7.06 -5.19 -9.99
C GLU A 344 8.12 -4.85 -11.06
N HIS A 345 9.25 -5.57 -11.13
CA HIS A 345 10.33 -5.30 -12.09
C HIS A 345 10.64 -6.46 -13.05
N THR A 346 9.84 -7.53 -13.05
CA THR A 346 10.10 -8.78 -13.79
C THR A 346 10.47 -8.59 -15.27
N ARG A 347 9.78 -7.70 -16.00
CA ARG A 347 10.10 -7.44 -17.43
C ARG A 347 11.47 -6.79 -17.61
N LEU A 348 11.77 -5.77 -16.81
CA LEU A 348 13.04 -5.04 -16.87
C LEU A 348 14.21 -5.94 -16.46
N ASP A 349 14.02 -6.75 -15.42
CA ASP A 349 15.03 -7.68 -14.94
C ASP A 349 15.31 -8.81 -15.95
N LYS A 350 14.29 -9.26 -16.70
CA LYS A 350 14.47 -10.22 -17.81
C LYS A 350 15.27 -9.63 -18.98
N GLU A 351 14.97 -8.38 -19.36
CA GLU A 351 15.71 -7.67 -20.41
C GLU A 351 17.16 -7.38 -20.00
N TRP A 352 17.37 -7.00 -18.74
CA TRP A 352 18.68 -6.83 -18.14
C TRP A 352 19.46 -8.16 -18.16
N THR A 353 18.85 -9.26 -17.70
CA THR A 353 19.48 -10.59 -17.69
C THR A 353 19.96 -10.96 -19.08
N ALA A 354 19.06 -10.91 -20.08
CA ALA A 354 19.41 -11.22 -21.47
C ALA A 354 20.50 -10.30 -22.05
N ARG A 355 20.64 -9.07 -21.52
CA ARG A 355 21.66 -8.11 -21.93
C ARG A 355 23.02 -8.40 -21.31
N VAL A 356 23.07 -8.66 -20.00
CA VAL A 356 24.34 -8.84 -19.28
C VAL A 356 24.93 -10.23 -19.46
N THR A 357 24.11 -11.26 -19.71
CA THR A 357 24.60 -12.63 -19.95
C THR A 357 25.04 -12.86 -21.40
N ASP A 358 24.66 -12.00 -22.34
CA ASP A 358 25.13 -12.07 -23.73
C ASP A 358 26.51 -11.42 -23.87
N VAL A 359 27.56 -12.25 -23.84
CA VAL A 359 28.97 -11.81 -23.90
C VAL A 359 29.28 -11.00 -25.16
N ARG A 360 28.51 -11.15 -26.26
CA ARG A 360 28.70 -10.34 -27.47
C ARG A 360 28.44 -8.86 -27.20
N ARG A 361 27.58 -8.53 -26.22
CA ARG A 361 27.28 -7.15 -25.80
C ARG A 361 28.33 -6.56 -24.87
N TRP A 362 29.31 -7.34 -24.45
CA TRP A 362 30.44 -6.88 -23.64
C TRP A 362 31.47 -6.14 -24.48
N PHE A 363 31.37 -6.23 -25.80
CA PHE A 363 32.24 -5.58 -26.75
C PHE A 363 31.49 -4.56 -27.59
N VAL A 364 32.20 -3.52 -28.01
CA VAL A 364 31.84 -2.64 -29.12
C VAL A 364 32.86 -2.91 -30.22
N PHE A 365 32.36 -3.39 -31.35
CA PHE A 365 33.19 -3.67 -32.51
C PHE A 365 33.34 -2.42 -33.38
N SER A 366 34.57 -2.15 -33.80
CA SER A 366 34.89 -1.14 -34.80
C SER A 366 35.97 -1.69 -35.73
N ALA A 367 36.20 -1.05 -36.87
CA ALA A 367 37.27 -1.41 -37.77
C ALA A 367 38.17 -0.19 -38.02
N SER A 368 39.45 -0.29 -37.71
CA SER A 368 40.44 0.74 -38.04
C SER A 368 41.12 0.42 -39.37
N GLU A 369 41.32 1.43 -40.20
CA GLU A 369 42.21 1.40 -41.35
C GLU A 369 43.61 1.84 -40.89
N LEU A 370 44.62 1.01 -41.11
CA LEU A 370 46.00 1.26 -40.70
C LEU A 370 46.93 1.31 -41.91
N ASN A 371 47.94 2.16 -41.83
CA ASN A 371 49.04 2.20 -42.78
C ASN A 371 49.93 0.97 -42.62
N ARG A 372 50.36 0.37 -43.74
CA ARG A 372 51.15 -0.86 -43.75
C ARG A 372 52.62 -0.63 -43.36
N GLU A 373 53.11 0.60 -43.42
CA GLU A 373 54.51 0.96 -43.13
C GLU A 373 54.78 1.14 -41.62
N ASP A 374 53.86 1.76 -40.89
CA ASP A 374 54.05 2.19 -39.50
C ASP A 374 52.92 1.75 -38.55
N ASP A 375 51.92 1.00 -39.04
CA ASP A 375 50.70 0.66 -38.30
C ASP A 375 49.98 1.90 -37.73
N ALA A 376 50.18 3.09 -38.31
CA ALA A 376 49.47 4.29 -37.87
C ALA A 376 47.99 4.21 -38.29
N GLU A 377 47.11 4.49 -37.33
CA GLU A 377 45.67 4.54 -37.57
C GLU A 377 45.34 5.73 -38.49
N TYR A 378 44.81 5.41 -39.67
CA TYR A 378 44.35 6.38 -40.65
C TYR A 378 42.92 6.82 -40.39
N GLU A 379 42.02 5.85 -40.21
CA GLU A 379 40.59 6.13 -39.98
C GLU A 379 39.91 5.00 -39.20
N VAL A 380 38.95 5.34 -38.33
CA VAL A 380 38.10 4.36 -37.64
C VAL A 380 36.71 4.33 -38.26
N HIS A 381 36.23 3.12 -38.53
CA HIS A 381 34.88 2.82 -38.99
C HIS A 381 34.05 2.28 -37.82
N SER A 382 33.09 3.08 -37.34
CA SER A 382 32.09 2.68 -36.34
C SER A 382 30.69 2.61 -36.97
N ASP A 383 29.82 1.79 -36.39
CA ASP A 383 28.45 1.52 -36.88
C ASP A 383 27.59 2.79 -37.02
N SER A 384 27.84 3.78 -36.16
CA SER A 384 27.17 5.08 -36.12
C SER A 384 27.79 6.18 -37.00
N GLY A 385 28.85 5.88 -37.76
CA GLY A 385 29.52 6.87 -38.63
C GLY A 385 28.76 7.12 -39.94
N GLY A 386 28.41 8.38 -40.19
CA GLY A 386 27.77 8.87 -41.42
C GLY A 386 28.70 8.84 -42.65
N LYS A 387 29.11 7.65 -43.09
CA LYS A 387 29.94 7.44 -44.30
C LYS A 387 29.10 7.07 -45.52
N SER A 388 29.65 7.33 -46.72
CA SER A 388 29.07 6.96 -48.03
C SER A 388 28.79 5.46 -48.12
N GLY A 389 27.67 5.08 -48.73
CA GLY A 389 27.21 3.68 -48.82
C GLY A 389 28.29 2.72 -49.35
N GLY A 390 29.06 3.13 -50.36
CA GLY A 390 30.13 2.30 -50.95
C GLY A 390 31.27 1.94 -49.99
N GLN A 391 31.66 2.84 -49.07
CA GLN A 391 32.68 2.51 -48.06
C GLN A 391 32.19 1.47 -47.05
N LYS A 392 30.90 1.51 -46.68
CA LYS A 392 30.30 0.50 -45.79
C LYS A 392 30.26 -0.87 -46.47
N GLU A 393 29.93 -0.91 -47.75
CA GLU A 393 29.93 -2.14 -48.53
C GLU A 393 31.33 -2.71 -48.73
N LYS A 394 32.31 -1.88 -49.12
CA LYS A 394 33.71 -2.30 -49.26
C LYS A 394 34.26 -2.90 -47.97
N LEU A 395 34.00 -2.27 -46.83
CA LEU A 395 34.38 -2.79 -45.52
C LEU A 395 33.67 -4.12 -45.21
N ALA A 396 32.36 -4.20 -45.45
CA ALA A 396 31.59 -5.41 -45.23
C ALA A 396 32.12 -6.59 -46.06
N TYR A 397 32.45 -6.38 -47.34
CA TYR A 397 33.05 -7.41 -48.19
C TYR A 397 34.43 -7.83 -47.70
N THR A 398 35.25 -6.87 -47.22
CA THR A 398 36.58 -7.16 -46.66
C THR A 398 36.47 -8.06 -45.42
N ILE A 399 35.56 -7.72 -44.51
CA ILE A 399 35.31 -8.49 -43.28
C ILE A 399 34.73 -9.87 -43.62
N LEU A 400 33.79 -9.94 -44.58
CA LEU A 400 33.21 -11.21 -45.03
C LEU A 400 34.27 -12.11 -45.66
N ALA A 401 35.13 -11.56 -46.52
CA ALA A 401 36.22 -12.28 -47.16
C ALA A 401 37.21 -12.84 -46.13
N ALA A 402 37.61 -12.04 -45.14
CA ALA A 402 38.46 -12.52 -44.05
C ALA A 402 37.77 -13.56 -43.16
N SER A 403 36.46 -13.41 -42.92
CA SER A 403 35.67 -14.41 -42.18
C SER A 403 35.58 -15.73 -42.94
N LEU A 404 35.43 -15.69 -44.26
CA LEU A 404 35.47 -16.87 -45.13
C LEU A 404 36.88 -17.49 -45.15
N ALA A 405 37.92 -16.67 -45.25
CA ALA A 405 39.31 -17.14 -45.16
C ALA A 405 39.57 -17.87 -43.83
N TYR A 406 39.04 -17.33 -42.72
CA TYR A 406 39.07 -17.99 -41.41
C TYR A 406 38.30 -19.31 -41.40
N GLN A 407 37.03 -19.33 -41.84
CA GLN A 407 36.18 -20.52 -41.82
C GLN A 407 36.76 -21.66 -42.64
N PHE A 408 37.36 -21.33 -43.78
CA PHE A 408 38.01 -22.26 -44.69
C PHE A 408 39.46 -22.56 -44.33
N ARG A 409 40.00 -21.92 -43.27
CA ARG A 409 41.41 -22.00 -42.84
C ARG A 409 42.38 -21.84 -44.01
N ILE A 410 42.11 -20.84 -44.84
CA ILE A 410 42.89 -20.56 -46.04
C ILE A 410 44.28 -20.10 -45.59
N ASP A 411 45.30 -20.90 -45.93
CA ASP A 411 46.69 -20.52 -45.73
C ASP A 411 47.16 -19.72 -46.95
N PRO A 412 47.38 -18.40 -46.82
CA PRO A 412 47.80 -17.55 -47.94
C PRO A 412 49.21 -17.89 -48.45
N THR A 413 50.00 -18.68 -47.70
CA THR A 413 51.35 -19.10 -48.08
C THR A 413 51.40 -20.46 -48.77
N ALA A 414 50.30 -21.22 -48.73
CA ALA A 414 50.24 -22.56 -49.31
C ALA A 414 50.13 -22.50 -50.84
N ALA A 415 51.08 -23.12 -51.55
CA ALA A 415 51.10 -23.16 -53.02
C ALA A 415 49.89 -23.85 -53.67
N LYS A 416 49.13 -24.66 -52.92
CA LYS A 416 47.87 -25.27 -53.36
C LYS A 416 46.87 -25.35 -52.19
N PRO A 417 45.60 -24.91 -52.38
CA PRO A 417 44.57 -25.09 -51.37
C PRO A 417 44.28 -26.59 -51.21
N LYS A 418 44.36 -27.10 -49.97
CA LYS A 418 44.07 -28.51 -49.62
C LYS A 418 42.57 -28.79 -49.42
N THR A 419 41.74 -27.75 -49.54
CA THR A 419 40.33 -27.76 -49.18
C THR A 419 39.52 -27.04 -50.25
N PHE A 420 38.30 -27.50 -50.48
CA PHE A 420 37.38 -26.90 -51.45
C PHE A 420 36.75 -25.63 -50.88
N HIS A 421 37.04 -24.48 -51.50
CA HIS A 421 36.58 -23.16 -51.05
C HIS A 421 35.53 -22.63 -52.02
N PHE A 422 34.26 -22.97 -51.82
CA PHE A 422 33.18 -22.59 -52.72
C PHE A 422 32.18 -21.67 -52.02
N VAL A 423 31.85 -20.55 -52.66
CA VAL A 423 30.96 -19.52 -52.14
C VAL A 423 29.90 -19.21 -53.20
N THR A 424 28.64 -19.31 -52.81
CA THR A 424 27.51 -18.89 -53.65
C THR A 424 26.98 -17.55 -53.15
N ILE A 425 26.83 -16.59 -54.06
CA ILE A 425 26.29 -15.26 -53.75
C ILE A 425 25.03 -15.07 -54.58
N ASP A 426 23.88 -15.06 -53.91
CA ASP A 426 22.60 -14.73 -54.52
C ASP A 426 22.38 -13.21 -54.53
N GLU A 427 21.74 -12.71 -55.57
CA GLU A 427 21.55 -11.27 -55.85
C GLU A 427 22.83 -10.42 -55.67
N ALA A 428 23.97 -10.95 -56.11
CA ALA A 428 25.24 -10.29 -55.87
C ALA A 428 25.30 -8.90 -56.51
N PHE A 429 25.84 -7.93 -55.78
CA PHE A 429 26.11 -6.57 -56.26
C PHE A 429 24.87 -5.82 -56.80
N GLY A 430 23.66 -6.24 -56.43
CA GLY A 430 22.40 -5.65 -56.90
C GLY A 430 22.14 -4.23 -56.38
N ARG A 431 22.63 -3.89 -55.18
CA ARG A 431 22.44 -2.58 -54.53
C ARG A 431 23.72 -1.76 -54.36
N GLY A 432 24.87 -2.36 -54.63
CA GLY A 432 26.16 -1.74 -54.39
C GLY A 432 26.73 -0.97 -55.57
N ASP A 433 27.73 -0.14 -55.28
CA ASP A 433 28.47 0.60 -56.29
C ASP A 433 29.45 -0.31 -57.03
N ASP A 434 29.57 -0.08 -58.34
CA ASP A 434 30.40 -0.90 -59.23
C ASP A 434 31.88 -1.02 -58.75
N PRO A 435 32.52 0.02 -58.17
CA PRO A 435 33.87 -0.10 -57.60
C PRO A 435 33.99 -1.07 -56.41
N SER A 436 33.03 -1.08 -55.47
CA SER A 436 33.09 -1.98 -54.32
C SER A 436 32.85 -3.43 -54.73
N ALA A 437 32.01 -3.65 -55.74
CA ALA A 437 31.80 -4.97 -56.32
C ALA A 437 33.07 -5.52 -57.00
N HIS A 438 33.77 -4.70 -57.79
CA HIS A 438 35.07 -5.09 -58.35
C HIS A 438 36.09 -5.42 -57.26
N PHE A 439 36.20 -4.58 -56.23
CA PHE A 439 37.07 -4.83 -55.10
C PHE A 439 36.76 -6.17 -54.40
N ALA A 440 35.49 -6.47 -54.17
CA ALA A 440 35.07 -7.72 -53.54
C ALA A 440 35.44 -8.95 -54.39
N LEU A 441 35.25 -8.89 -55.70
CA LEU A 441 35.59 -9.96 -56.64
C LEU A 441 37.11 -10.18 -56.73
N ASP A 442 37.89 -9.10 -56.83
CA ASP A 442 39.35 -9.14 -56.79
C ASP A 442 39.84 -9.79 -55.48
N LEU A 443 39.21 -9.43 -54.37
CA LEU A 443 39.55 -9.96 -53.06
C LEU A 443 39.26 -11.47 -52.96
N PHE A 444 38.08 -11.91 -53.39
CA PHE A 444 37.73 -13.33 -53.40
C PHE A 444 38.63 -14.15 -54.32
N GLN A 445 39.01 -13.61 -55.48
CA GLN A 445 39.95 -14.24 -56.39
C GLN A 445 41.34 -14.40 -55.75
N ARG A 446 41.85 -13.35 -55.08
CA ARG A 446 43.14 -13.40 -54.35
C ARG A 446 43.13 -14.42 -53.21
N LEU A 447 41.98 -14.62 -52.56
CA LEU A 447 41.80 -15.63 -51.52
C LEU A 447 41.58 -17.05 -52.07
N GLY A 448 41.58 -17.22 -53.40
CA GLY A 448 41.41 -18.53 -54.03
C GLY A 448 40.00 -19.12 -53.91
N LEU A 449 39.00 -18.29 -53.65
CA LEU A 449 37.61 -18.72 -53.51
C LEU A 449 36.99 -18.99 -54.90
N GLN A 450 36.32 -20.13 -55.05
CA GLN A 450 35.48 -20.42 -56.20
C GLN A 450 34.10 -19.81 -55.99
N LEU A 451 33.72 -18.90 -56.88
CA LEU A 451 32.47 -18.14 -56.77
C LEU A 451 31.41 -18.66 -57.74
N LEU A 452 30.19 -18.85 -57.23
CA LEU A 452 28.97 -18.92 -58.03
C LEU A 452 28.13 -17.69 -57.75
N VAL A 453 28.06 -16.78 -58.71
CA VAL A 453 27.34 -15.52 -58.57
C VAL A 453 26.03 -15.58 -59.35
N VAL A 454 24.92 -15.36 -58.65
CA VAL A 454 23.59 -15.18 -59.26
C VAL A 454 23.28 -13.69 -59.23
N THR A 455 23.17 -13.07 -60.40
CA THR A 455 22.89 -11.63 -60.53
C THR A 455 21.88 -11.38 -61.65
N PRO A 456 21.01 -10.36 -61.54
CA PRO A 456 20.22 -9.89 -62.68
C PRO A 456 21.11 -9.44 -63.84
N LEU A 457 20.58 -9.53 -65.06
CA LEU A 457 21.29 -9.22 -66.31
C LEU A 457 21.88 -7.80 -66.34
N GLN A 458 21.23 -6.86 -65.66
CA GLN A 458 21.60 -5.44 -65.60
C GLN A 458 22.95 -5.18 -64.94
N LYS A 459 23.41 -6.08 -64.06
CA LYS A 459 24.67 -5.96 -63.31
C LYS A 459 25.76 -6.89 -63.84
N LEU A 460 25.52 -7.52 -65.00
CA LEU A 460 26.46 -8.45 -65.61
C LEU A 460 27.81 -7.79 -65.94
N HIS A 461 27.82 -6.51 -66.34
CA HIS A 461 29.05 -5.81 -66.74
C HIS A 461 30.08 -5.67 -65.59
N VAL A 462 29.61 -5.63 -64.34
CA VAL A 462 30.46 -5.51 -63.15
C VAL A 462 31.20 -6.83 -62.86
N ILE A 463 30.53 -7.96 -63.09
CA ILE A 463 31.10 -9.28 -62.82
C ILE A 463 31.82 -9.88 -64.05
N GLU A 464 31.50 -9.39 -65.26
CA GLU A 464 32.02 -9.88 -66.55
C GLU A 464 33.56 -10.02 -66.60
N PRO A 465 34.37 -9.14 -65.98
CA PRO A 465 35.84 -9.29 -65.96
C PRO A 465 36.35 -10.45 -65.11
N HIS A 466 35.56 -10.88 -64.12
CA HIS A 466 35.99 -11.78 -63.04
C HIS A 466 35.46 -13.22 -63.18
N VAL A 467 34.64 -13.50 -64.19
CA VAL A 467 34.00 -14.80 -64.40
C VAL A 467 34.55 -15.50 -65.65
N THR A 468 34.71 -16.82 -65.57
CA THR A 468 35.16 -17.67 -66.69
C THR A 468 34.01 -18.32 -67.46
N ARG A 469 32.86 -18.53 -66.81
CA ARG A 469 31.65 -19.11 -67.40
C ARG A 469 30.43 -18.31 -66.96
N VAL A 470 29.46 -18.17 -67.87
CA VAL A 470 28.19 -17.50 -67.63
C VAL A 470 27.06 -18.47 -67.93
N GLY A 471 26.22 -18.73 -66.93
CA GLY A 471 24.97 -19.45 -67.08
C GLY A 471 23.83 -18.47 -67.29
N TYR A 472 23.33 -18.34 -68.52
CA TYR A 472 22.20 -17.47 -68.82
C TYR A 472 20.89 -18.25 -68.70
N VAL A 473 20.08 -17.91 -67.71
CA VAL A 473 18.76 -18.51 -67.52
C VAL A 473 17.72 -17.68 -68.28
N ASP A 474 17.03 -18.31 -69.24
CA ASP A 474 15.90 -17.71 -69.93
C ASP A 474 14.64 -18.56 -69.82
N ARG A 475 13.50 -17.90 -70.01
CA ARG A 475 12.18 -18.51 -69.95
C ARG A 475 11.52 -18.35 -71.32
N PRO A 476 11.76 -19.27 -72.27
CA PRO A 476 11.22 -19.16 -73.63
C PRO A 476 9.69 -19.29 -73.67
N ASP A 477 9.08 -19.95 -72.69
CA ASP A 477 7.62 -20.06 -72.54
C ASP A 477 7.18 -19.98 -71.06
N LYS A 478 5.87 -19.99 -70.79
CA LYS A 478 5.35 -19.89 -69.42
C LYS A 478 5.55 -21.15 -68.56
N THR A 479 6.20 -22.21 -69.03
CA THR A 479 6.28 -23.48 -68.26
C THR A 479 7.69 -24.02 -68.10
N ARG A 480 8.68 -23.52 -68.85
CA ARG A 480 10.05 -24.05 -68.84
C ARG A 480 11.08 -22.94 -68.67
N SER A 481 12.04 -23.18 -67.78
CA SER A 481 13.28 -22.41 -67.69
C SER A 481 14.39 -23.19 -68.39
N ARG A 482 15.21 -22.50 -69.18
CA ARG A 482 16.39 -23.04 -69.86
C ARG A 482 17.62 -22.36 -69.30
N LEU A 483 18.68 -23.13 -69.06
CA LEU A 483 20.01 -22.62 -68.73
C LEU A 483 20.92 -22.80 -69.94
N ASN A 484 21.42 -21.70 -70.48
CA ASN A 484 22.45 -21.71 -71.51
C ASN A 484 23.81 -21.45 -70.86
N ASN A 485 24.68 -22.45 -70.87
CA ASN A 485 26.05 -22.30 -70.37
C ASN A 485 26.97 -21.86 -71.50
N LEU A 486 27.63 -20.72 -71.31
CA LEU A 486 28.59 -20.16 -72.25
C LEU A 486 29.90 -19.91 -71.52
N THR A 487 31.02 -20.08 -72.22
CA THR A 487 32.28 -19.48 -71.78
C THR A 487 32.19 -17.95 -71.89
N ILE A 488 33.00 -17.24 -71.10
CA ILE A 488 33.01 -15.77 -71.16
C ILE A 488 33.45 -15.26 -72.55
N GLU A 489 34.29 -16.01 -73.25
CA GLU A 489 34.75 -15.73 -74.62
C GLU A 489 33.59 -15.83 -75.63
N GLU A 490 32.83 -16.93 -75.58
CA GLU A 490 31.63 -17.11 -76.41
C GLU A 490 30.57 -16.04 -76.11
N PHE A 491 30.41 -15.69 -74.83
CA PHE A 491 29.50 -14.63 -74.42
C PHE A 491 29.90 -13.27 -75.01
N ARG A 492 31.19 -12.89 -74.89
CA ARG A 492 31.73 -11.64 -75.46
C ARG A 492 31.59 -11.60 -76.98
N ALA A 493 31.88 -12.71 -77.67
CA ALA A 493 31.71 -12.82 -79.11
C ALA A 493 30.23 -12.64 -79.56
N ARG A 494 29.28 -13.27 -78.84
CA ARG A 494 27.84 -13.11 -79.11
C ARG A 494 27.35 -11.70 -78.82
N LYS A 495 27.83 -11.06 -77.75
CA LYS A 495 27.51 -9.66 -77.40
C LYS A 495 28.01 -8.70 -78.49
N GLN A 496 29.22 -8.91 -78.99
CA GLN A 496 29.79 -8.14 -80.11
C GLN A 496 29.02 -8.35 -81.42
N ALA A 497 28.68 -9.59 -81.77
CA ALA A 497 27.88 -9.89 -82.95
C ALA A 497 26.46 -9.28 -82.89
N ALA A 498 25.82 -9.33 -81.71
CA ALA A 498 24.52 -8.71 -81.47
C ALA A 498 24.59 -7.17 -81.55
N ALA A 499 25.66 -6.55 -81.02
CA ALA A 499 25.88 -5.11 -81.12
C ALA A 499 26.14 -4.67 -82.58
N GLN A 500 26.82 -5.49 -83.38
CA GLN A 500 27.06 -5.24 -84.81
C GLN A 500 25.78 -5.40 -85.65
N GLN A 501 24.92 -6.36 -85.33
CA GLN A 501 23.60 -6.52 -85.97
C GLN A 501 22.63 -5.39 -85.61
N ALA A 502 22.67 -4.88 -84.38
CA ALA A 502 21.85 -3.75 -83.95
C ALA A 502 22.27 -2.41 -84.60
N ASN A 503 23.52 -2.28 -85.06
CA ASN A 503 24.05 -1.11 -85.75
C ASN A 503 23.93 -1.18 -87.29
N GLN A 504 23.30 -2.22 -87.86
CA GLN A 504 22.96 -2.24 -89.28
C GLN A 504 21.63 -1.51 -89.52
N PRO A 505 21.55 -0.54 -90.45
CA PRO A 505 20.29 0.12 -90.78
C PRO A 505 19.29 -0.91 -91.33
N PRO A 506 17.97 -0.74 -91.10
CA PRO A 506 16.97 -1.70 -91.56
C PRO A 506 17.04 -1.82 -93.07
N LYS A 507 17.19 -3.06 -93.57
CA LYS A 507 17.08 -3.34 -95.01
C LYS A 507 15.69 -2.93 -95.49
N GLU A 508 15.63 -1.90 -96.34
CA GLU A 508 14.44 -1.59 -97.13
C GLU A 508 14.04 -2.84 -97.93
N GLN A 509 12.84 -3.35 -97.66
CA GLN A 509 12.22 -4.37 -98.49
C GLN A 509 11.61 -3.66 -99.71
N SER A 510 12.10 -4.03 -100.90
CA SER A 510 11.50 -3.70 -102.21
C SER A 510 10.34 -4.63 -102.54
#